data_AF-A0A8T0MJM3-F1
#
_entry.id   AF-A0A8T0MJM3-F1
#
_cell.length_a   1.000
_cell.length_b   1.000
_cell.length_c   1.000
_cell.angle_alpha   90.00
_cell.angle_beta   90.00
_cell.angle_gamma   90.00
#
_symmetry.space_group_name_H-M   'P 1'
#
loop_
_entity.id
_entity.type
_entity.pdbx_description
1 polymer ?
#
loop_
_entity_poly.entity_id
_entity_poly.type
_entity_poly.pdbx_seq_one_letter_code
_entity_poly.pdbx_strand_id
1 'polypeptide(L)'
;MRMLRWFCGHTRRNRVRNKAIRERVWVAPIEEKLIQHQLRWFGHVQRRPPEAPGGRGRPKLTWDESVKRDLKDWDISEELVLDSSAWRLAINVPEP
;
A
#
# COMPACT_ATOMS: atom_id res chain seq x y z
N MET A 1 2.00 0.16 -16.88
CA MET A 1 1.85 -1.04 -17.75
C MET A 1 2.48 -0.93 -19.14
N ARG A 2 2.52 0.25 -19.80
CA ARG A 2 3.14 0.39 -21.14
C ARG A 2 4.61 -0.03 -21.16
N MET A 3 5.40 0.44 -20.20
CA MET A 3 6.81 0.07 -20.05
C MET A 3 7.00 -1.43 -19.77
N LEU A 4 6.29 -1.98 -18.78
CA LEU A 4 6.36 -3.42 -18.46
C LEU A 4 5.97 -4.31 -19.65
N ARG A 5 4.95 -3.90 -20.42
CA ARG A 5 4.55 -4.61 -21.64
C ARG A 5 5.61 -4.51 -22.72
N TRP A 6 6.21 -3.34 -22.92
CA TRP A 6 7.29 -3.15 -23.88
C TRP A 6 8.51 -4.00 -23.53
N PHE A 7 8.93 -4.01 -22.26
CA PHE A 7 10.00 -4.86 -21.74
C PHE A 7 9.74 -6.36 -22.02
N CYS A 8 8.49 -6.80 -21.91
CA CYS A 8 8.08 -8.18 -22.20
C CYS A 8 7.79 -8.47 -23.69
N GLY A 9 7.98 -7.49 -24.60
CA GLY A 9 7.67 -7.63 -26.03
C GLY A 9 6.17 -7.69 -26.35
N HIS A 10 5.29 -7.29 -25.43
CA HIS A 10 3.84 -7.33 -25.63
C HIS A 10 3.29 -6.01 -26.16
N THR A 11 2.50 -6.12 -27.22
CA THR A 11 1.73 -5.02 -27.80
C THR A 11 0.29 -5.05 -27.31
N ARG A 12 -0.51 -4.01 -27.64
CA ARG A 12 -1.95 -3.98 -27.35
C ARG A 12 -2.72 -5.12 -28.05
N ARG A 13 -2.25 -5.62 -29.20
CA ARG A 13 -2.91 -6.70 -29.96
C ARG A 13 -2.89 -8.04 -29.25
N ASN A 14 -1.89 -8.28 -28.40
CA ASN A 14 -1.76 -9.56 -27.70
C ASN A 14 -2.87 -9.80 -26.65
N ARG A 15 -3.64 -8.76 -26.26
CA ARG A 15 -4.75 -8.83 -25.28
C ARG A 15 -4.41 -9.54 -23.95
N VAL A 16 -3.12 -9.65 -23.61
CA VAL A 16 -2.63 -10.26 -22.37
C VAL A 16 -3.11 -9.43 -21.18
N ARG A 17 -3.64 -10.06 -20.13
CA ARG A 17 -4.11 -9.37 -18.91
C ARG A 17 -2.94 -8.73 -18.16
N ASN A 18 -3.17 -7.60 -17.48
CA ASN A 18 -2.11 -6.92 -16.72
C ASN A 18 -1.52 -7.82 -15.60
N LYS A 19 -2.35 -8.67 -15.00
CA LYS A 19 -1.92 -9.65 -13.98
C LYS A 19 -0.81 -10.57 -14.50
N ALA A 20 -0.99 -11.16 -15.68
CA ALA A 20 0.03 -12.02 -16.30
C ALA A 20 1.34 -11.28 -16.64
N ILE A 21 1.26 -10.00 -17.01
CA ILE A 21 2.47 -9.18 -17.24
C ILE A 21 3.22 -8.96 -15.92
N ARG A 22 2.49 -8.62 -14.85
CA ARG A 22 3.05 -8.36 -13.52
C ARG A 22 3.69 -9.62 -12.92
N GLU A 23 3.01 -10.76 -13.01
CA GLU A 23 3.56 -12.07 -12.60
C GLU A 23 4.85 -12.39 -13.34
N ARG A 24 4.94 -12.09 -14.64
CA ARG A 24 6.15 -12.33 -15.43
C ARG A 24 7.34 -11.45 -15.04
N VAL A 25 7.09 -10.21 -14.61
CA VAL A 25 8.14 -9.26 -14.23
C VAL A 25 8.33 -9.14 -12.72
N TRP A 26 7.67 -10.01 -11.94
CA TRP A 26 7.74 -10.01 -10.49
C TRP A 26 7.40 -8.65 -9.86
N VAL A 27 6.34 -8.00 -10.36
CA VAL A 27 5.88 -6.69 -9.87
C VAL A 27 4.56 -6.85 -9.11
N ALA A 28 4.51 -6.38 -7.87
CA ALA A 28 3.30 -6.42 -7.07
C ALA A 28 2.12 -5.63 -7.68
N PRO A 29 0.86 -6.00 -7.38
CA PRO A 29 -0.31 -5.21 -7.74
C PRO A 29 -0.28 -3.78 -7.21
N ILE A 30 -0.94 -2.86 -7.92
CA ILE A 30 -0.93 -1.45 -7.53
C ILE A 30 -1.79 -1.24 -6.28
N GLU A 31 -2.85 -2.03 -6.15
CA GLU A 31 -3.78 -2.02 -5.02
C GLU A 31 -3.03 -2.27 -3.70
N GLU A 32 -2.16 -3.28 -3.67
CA GLU A 32 -1.34 -3.61 -2.50
C GLU A 32 -0.36 -2.49 -2.14
N LYS A 33 0.30 -1.88 -3.14
CA LYS A 33 1.19 -0.74 -2.91
C LYS A 33 0.45 0.51 -2.41
N LEU A 34 -0.78 0.73 -2.86
CA LEU A 34 -1.62 1.81 -2.35
C LEU A 34 -1.97 1.61 -0.87
N ILE A 35 -2.41 0.39 -0.52
CA ILE A 35 -2.70 0.02 0.88
C ILE A 35 -1.45 0.16 1.75
N GLN A 36 -0.30 -0.35 1.30
CA GLN A 36 0.98 -0.18 1.99
C GLN A 36 1.28 1.29 2.26
N HIS A 37 1.09 2.18 1.29
CA HIS A 37 1.34 3.61 1.45
C HIS A 37 0.38 4.26 2.46
N GLN A 38 -0.91 3.88 2.43
CA GLN A 38 -1.91 4.34 3.41
C GLN A 38 -1.52 3.92 4.84
N LEU A 39 -1.14 2.65 5.04
CA LEU A 39 -0.71 2.14 6.33
C LEU A 39 0.63 2.75 6.78
N ARG A 40 1.59 3.00 5.86
CA ARG A 40 2.82 3.76 6.17
C ARG A 40 2.49 5.14 6.75
N TRP A 41 1.56 5.84 6.13
CA TRP A 41 1.12 7.16 6.60
C TRP A 41 0.40 7.08 7.95
N PHE A 42 -0.50 6.10 8.13
CA PHE A 42 -1.19 5.89 9.40
C PHE A 42 -0.21 5.66 10.55
N GLY A 43 0.75 4.76 10.39
CA GLY A 43 1.78 4.52 11.41
C GLY A 43 2.64 5.76 11.68
N HIS A 44 2.85 6.63 10.68
CA HIS A 44 3.53 7.91 10.90
C HIS A 44 2.68 8.87 11.76
N VAL A 45 1.38 8.98 11.44
CA VAL A 45 0.44 9.85 12.17
C VAL A 45 0.31 9.40 13.63
N GLN A 46 0.15 8.10 13.89
CA GLN A 46 -0.05 7.58 15.25
C GLN A 46 1.18 7.70 16.16
N ARG A 47 2.40 7.68 15.60
CA ARG A 47 3.64 7.86 16.38
C ARG A 47 4.02 9.33 16.58
N ARG A 48 3.25 10.25 16.00
CA ARG A 48 3.56 11.68 16.02
C ARG A 48 3.26 12.27 17.41
N PRO A 49 4.18 13.05 18.00
CA PRO A 49 3.91 13.71 19.28
C PRO A 49 2.77 14.74 19.14
N PRO A 50 1.92 14.90 20.17
CA PRO A 50 0.74 15.76 20.13
C PRO A 50 1.06 17.25 19.94
N GLU A 51 2.28 17.67 20.29
CA GLU A 51 2.75 19.07 20.22
C GLU A 51 3.12 19.52 18.80
N ALA A 52 3.25 18.59 17.84
CA ALA A 52 3.62 18.94 16.49
C ALA A 52 2.41 19.54 15.72
N PRO A 53 2.58 20.64 14.95
CA PRO A 53 1.46 21.33 14.28
C PRO A 53 0.77 20.43 13.24
N GLY A 54 -0.44 19.95 13.52
CA GLY A 54 -1.18 19.05 12.63
C GLY A 54 -1.55 19.72 11.30
N GLY A 55 -1.15 19.12 10.18
CA GLY A 55 -1.52 19.62 8.85
C GLY A 55 -3.04 19.63 8.67
N ARG A 56 -3.59 20.72 8.13
CA ARG A 56 -5.01 20.81 7.75
C ARG A 56 -5.24 19.93 6.52
N GLY A 57 -5.98 18.82 6.66
CA GLY A 57 -6.30 17.96 5.52
C GLY A 57 -7.31 16.85 5.79
N ARG A 58 -8.23 16.68 4.81
CA ARG A 58 -9.31 15.70 4.58
C ARG A 58 -10.23 15.37 5.79
N PRO A 59 -11.57 15.50 5.66
CA PRO A 59 -12.51 15.08 6.70
C PRO A 59 -12.24 13.64 7.18
N LYS A 60 -12.10 13.44 8.50
CA LYS A 60 -11.65 12.20 9.14
C LYS A 60 -12.46 10.96 8.76
N LEU A 61 -13.78 11.12 8.58
CA LEU A 61 -14.72 10.00 8.43
C LEU A 61 -14.29 8.99 7.36
N THR A 62 -13.90 9.45 6.17
CA THR A 62 -13.56 8.53 5.05
C THR A 62 -12.16 7.92 5.14
N TRP A 63 -11.22 8.58 5.83
CA TRP A 63 -9.85 8.10 5.90
C TRP A 63 -9.68 7.06 7.00
N ASP A 64 -10.22 7.32 8.20
CA ASP A 64 -10.21 6.37 9.31
C ASP A 64 -10.94 5.06 8.94
N GLU A 65 -12.07 5.15 8.25
CA GLU A 65 -12.81 3.98 7.75
C GLU A 65 -12.00 3.18 6.71
N SER A 66 -11.30 3.86 5.80
CA SER A 66 -10.43 3.17 4.84
C SER A 66 -9.30 2.44 5.54
N VAL A 67 -8.61 3.10 6.48
CA VAL A 67 -7.50 2.48 7.21
C VAL A 67 -7.97 1.28 8.02
N LYS A 68 -9.12 1.36 8.68
CA LYS A 68 -9.72 0.22 9.41
C LYS A 68 -10.02 -0.96 8.50
N ARG A 69 -10.54 -0.71 7.30
CA ARG A 69 -10.76 -1.77 6.31
C ARG A 69 -9.43 -2.36 5.86
N ASP A 70 -8.46 -1.52 5.52
CA ASP A 70 -7.16 -1.95 5.01
C ASP A 70 -6.38 -2.78 6.06
N LEU A 71 -6.45 -2.40 7.35
CA LEU A 71 -5.93 -3.18 8.48
C LEU A 71 -6.59 -4.54 8.59
N LYS A 72 -7.92 -4.59 8.45
CA LYS A 72 -8.69 -5.83 8.51
C LYS A 72 -8.40 -6.74 7.31
N ASP A 73 -8.29 -6.19 6.11
CA ASP A 73 -8.03 -6.95 4.89
C ASP A 73 -6.65 -7.62 4.93
N TRP A 74 -5.69 -7.03 5.67
CA TRP A 74 -4.32 -7.54 5.81
C TRP A 74 -4.07 -8.25 7.14
N ASP A 75 -5.09 -8.38 7.99
CA ASP A 75 -5.00 -8.99 9.32
C ASP A 75 -3.89 -8.38 10.20
N ILE A 76 -3.75 -7.05 10.14
CA ILE A 76 -2.75 -6.30 10.91
C ILE A 76 -3.42 -5.68 12.14
N SER A 77 -2.89 -5.98 13.32
CA SER A 77 -3.30 -5.33 14.57
C SER A 77 -2.82 -3.87 14.61
N GLU A 78 -3.70 -2.96 15.01
CA GLU A 78 -3.36 -1.55 15.26
C GLU A 78 -2.30 -1.38 16.37
N GLU A 79 -2.22 -2.32 17.31
CA GLU A 79 -1.26 -2.29 18.42
C GLU A 79 0.20 -2.37 17.94
N LEU A 80 0.43 -3.03 16.79
CA LEU A 80 1.74 -3.14 16.15
C LEU A 80 2.31 -1.78 15.74
N VAL A 81 1.46 -0.74 15.65
CA VAL A 81 1.92 0.60 15.28
C VAL A 81 2.98 1.11 16.25
N LEU A 82 2.94 0.76 17.54
CA LEU A 82 3.95 1.24 18.49
C LEU A 82 5.34 0.64 18.23
N ASP A 83 5.42 -0.59 17.73
CA ASP A 83 6.67 -1.21 17.30
C ASP A 83 6.99 -0.84 15.85
N SER A 84 7.93 0.08 15.66
CA SER A 84 8.33 0.53 14.32
C SER A 84 8.90 -0.59 13.43
N SER A 85 9.52 -1.62 14.03
CA SER A 85 10.14 -2.72 13.32
C SER A 85 9.10 -3.75 12.88
N ALA A 86 8.24 -4.19 13.81
CA ALA A 86 7.14 -5.10 13.50
C ALA A 86 6.14 -4.47 12.52
N TRP A 87 5.85 -3.17 12.67
CA TRP A 87 4.99 -2.45 11.72
C TRP A 87 5.55 -2.45 10.30
N ARG A 88 6.85 -2.16 10.14
CA ARG A 88 7.50 -2.14 8.82
C ARG A 88 7.46 -3.51 8.15
N LEU A 89 7.62 -4.58 8.92
CA LEU A 89 7.53 -5.96 8.44
C LEU A 89 6.10 -6.30 8.05
N ALA A 90 5.12 -5.98 8.89
CA ALA A 90 3.71 -6.30 8.66
C ALA A 90 3.14 -5.63 7.41
N ILE A 91 3.50 -4.37 7.14
CA ILE A 91 3.01 -3.64 5.96
C ILE A 91 3.88 -3.85 4.71
N ASN A 92 4.90 -4.71 4.77
CA ASN A 92 5.78 -4.91 3.63
C ASN A 92 5.07 -5.71 2.53
N VAL A 93 4.91 -5.10 1.35
CA VAL A 93 4.49 -5.80 0.13
C VAL A 93 5.75 -6.34 -0.53
N PRO A 94 6.04 -7.65 -0.43
CA PRO A 94 7.15 -8.24 -1.16
C PRO A 94 6.92 -8.04 -2.66
N GLU A 95 7.99 -7.74 -3.39
CA GLU A 95 7.97 -8.04 -4.81
C GLU A 95 8.02 -9.58 -4.91
N PRO A 96 7.11 -10.20 -5.67
CA PRO A 96 7.00 -11.65 -5.71
C PRO A 96 8.27 -12.34 -6.20
#